data_AF-A0A9D8B6R7-F1
#
_entry.id   AF-A0A9D8B6R7-F1
#
_cell.length_a   1.000
_cell.length_b   1.000
_cell.length_c   1.000
_cell.angle_alpha   90.00
_cell.angle_beta   90.00
_cell.angle_gamma   90.00
#
_symmetry.space_group_name_H-M   'P 1'
#
loop_
_entity.id
_entity.type
_entity.pdbx_description
1 polymer ?
#
loop_
_entity_poly.entity_id
_entity_poly.type
_entity_poly.pdbx_seq_one_letter_code
_entity_poly.pdbx_strand_id
1 'polypeptide(L)'
;MAPWFARNYVTLGTPYPSAGTKTLWLTGYDELFRYADDLTPQRYLAWGIENIIASKLRAGGINLLVITFGALQVFLAPFALIGLWQSRRRIELLPFFIYAPLLYLAMTLAFTFPSVRGSTLHSSAALLPFLVVVVPRGIDLCVEWIARRRRTWNVVQAARVFRIGFVALAIFLAIYLYALGVFPIGGGSSDIPLWNLRDIEYAEIARWLDQNARPDDIVLTVDPPAFYNVGHRRSIVIPTDGIEAIFVAAQKYNTRYLVLQFDHPTPLNDLYRERVTIPGLTRVADFRDGNGRPVTLFEVAR
;
A
#
# COMPACT_ATOMS: atom_id res chain seq x y z
N MET A 1 -11.17 -21.68 3.83
CA MET A 1 -9.70 -21.75 3.94
C MET A 1 -9.14 -23.17 4.00
N ALA A 2 -9.83 -24.18 4.55
CA ALA A 2 -9.28 -25.54 4.71
C ALA A 2 -8.65 -26.18 3.44
N PRO A 3 -9.25 -26.08 2.23
CA PRO A 3 -8.61 -26.59 1.01
C PRO A 3 -7.27 -25.92 0.69
N TRP A 4 -7.14 -24.63 1.00
CA TRP A 4 -5.91 -23.86 0.80
C TRP A 4 -4.81 -24.30 1.76
N PHE A 5 -5.14 -24.56 3.03
CA PHE A 5 -4.17 -25.08 4.00
C PHE A 5 -3.72 -26.49 3.67
N ALA A 6 -4.63 -27.35 3.21
CA ALA A 6 -4.27 -28.69 2.73
C ALA A 6 -3.32 -28.60 1.53
N ARG A 7 -3.64 -27.76 0.54
CA ARG A 7 -2.75 -27.50 -0.61
C ARG A 7 -1.38 -27.01 -0.16
N ASN A 8 -1.31 -26.01 0.72
CA ASN A 8 -0.04 -25.51 1.24
C ASN A 8 0.76 -26.61 1.96
N TYR A 9 0.11 -27.42 2.80
CA TYR A 9 0.77 -28.51 3.49
C TYR A 9 1.38 -29.52 2.51
N VAL A 10 0.63 -29.91 1.48
CA VAL A 10 1.12 -30.83 0.43
C VAL A 10 2.27 -30.22 -0.39
N THR A 11 2.21 -28.93 -0.71
CA THR A 11 3.21 -28.29 -1.59
C THR A 11 4.44 -27.74 -0.86
N LEU A 12 4.28 -27.27 0.38
CA LEU A 12 5.28 -26.52 1.15
C LEU A 12 5.70 -27.23 2.45
N GLY A 13 5.01 -28.31 2.83
CA GLY A 13 5.22 -29.01 4.11
C GLY A 13 4.64 -28.28 5.33
N THR A 14 3.95 -27.16 5.14
CA THR A 14 3.35 -26.37 6.23
C THR A 14 2.01 -25.79 5.77
N PRO A 15 1.01 -25.60 6.67
CA PRO A 15 -0.24 -24.95 6.30
C PRO A 15 -0.07 -23.46 5.99
N TYR A 16 0.97 -22.83 6.56
CA TYR A 16 1.29 -21.41 6.43
C TYR A 16 2.79 -21.18 6.21
N PRO A 17 3.18 -20.46 5.14
CA PRO A 17 4.57 -20.08 4.95
C PRO A 17 5.02 -19.11 6.06
N SER A 18 6.21 -19.32 6.62
CA SER A 18 6.77 -18.48 7.69
C SER A 18 7.11 -17.05 7.24
N ALA A 19 7.10 -16.77 5.94
CA ALA A 19 7.40 -15.45 5.39
C ALA A 19 6.52 -14.34 5.98
N GLY A 20 5.25 -14.62 6.28
CA GLY A 20 4.34 -13.62 6.86
C GLY A 20 4.68 -13.26 8.31
N THR A 21 5.19 -14.18 9.13
CA THR A 21 5.56 -13.87 10.52
C THR A 21 6.93 -13.19 10.61
N LYS A 22 7.79 -13.39 9.60
CA LYS A 22 9.08 -12.70 9.48
C LYS A 22 8.93 -11.18 9.33
N THR A 23 7.79 -10.69 8.82
CA THR A 23 7.54 -9.25 8.69
C THR A 23 7.41 -8.51 10.03
N LEU A 24 7.30 -9.24 11.15
CA LEU A 24 7.36 -8.66 12.50
C LEU A 24 8.71 -8.00 12.80
N TRP A 25 9.76 -8.41 12.07
CA TRP A 25 11.16 -8.06 12.33
C TRP A 25 11.75 -7.10 11.28
N LEU A 26 10.90 -6.40 10.54
CA LEU A 26 11.32 -5.36 9.59
C LEU A 26 11.89 -4.15 10.33
N THR A 27 12.89 -3.48 9.75
CA THR A 27 13.35 -2.14 10.19
C THR A 27 13.05 -1.04 9.17
N GLY A 28 12.52 -1.42 8.01
CA GLY A 28 12.03 -0.55 6.94
C GLY A 28 11.01 -1.29 6.08
N TYR A 29 10.21 -0.55 5.30
CA TYR A 29 9.20 -1.18 4.42
C TYR A 29 9.83 -1.97 3.28
N ASP A 30 10.91 -1.44 2.69
CA ASP A 30 11.59 -2.04 1.54
C ASP A 30 12.17 -3.41 1.89
N GLU A 31 12.35 -3.72 3.18
CA GLU A 31 12.81 -5.02 3.63
C GLU A 31 11.82 -6.17 3.37
N LEU A 32 10.59 -5.85 2.98
CA LEU A 32 9.63 -6.84 2.49
C LEU A 32 10.17 -7.60 1.27
N PHE A 33 11.06 -6.97 0.50
CA PHE A 33 11.65 -7.50 -0.73
C PHE A 33 13.13 -7.89 -0.57
N ARG A 34 13.61 -8.11 0.68
CA ARG A 34 14.94 -8.72 0.89
C ARG A 34 14.95 -10.15 0.38
N TYR A 35 16.12 -10.62 -0.04
CA TYR A 35 16.29 -11.94 -0.63
C TYR A 35 17.40 -12.78 0.00
N ALA A 36 18.59 -12.20 0.16
CA ALA A 36 19.79 -12.89 0.60
C ALA A 36 19.83 -13.07 2.12
N ASP A 37 19.39 -12.07 2.89
CA ASP A 37 19.42 -12.11 4.36
C ASP A 37 18.06 -12.39 4.98
N ASP A 38 18.05 -13.11 6.11
CA ASP A 38 16.83 -13.41 6.84
C ASP A 38 16.40 -12.29 7.81
N LEU A 39 15.08 -12.16 8.00
CA LEU A 39 14.47 -11.24 8.95
C LEU A 39 14.35 -11.93 10.32
N THR A 40 15.33 -11.67 11.19
CA THR A 40 15.43 -12.31 12.50
C THR A 40 15.12 -11.38 13.67
N PRO A 41 14.63 -11.91 14.80
CA PRO A 41 14.46 -11.13 16.03
C PRO A 41 15.77 -10.48 16.51
N GLN A 42 16.90 -11.16 16.36
CA GLN A 42 18.21 -10.68 16.81
C GLN A 42 18.60 -9.40 16.08
N ARG A 43 18.43 -9.39 14.75
CA ARG A 43 18.66 -8.21 13.91
C ARG A 43 17.73 -7.06 14.29
N TYR A 44 16.45 -7.37 14.50
CA TYR A 44 15.46 -6.36 14.91
C TYR A 44 15.81 -5.72 16.26
N LEU A 45 16.22 -6.51 17.25
CA LEU A 45 16.62 -6.01 18.57
C LEU A 45 17.94 -5.23 18.51
N ALA A 46 18.88 -5.65 17.66
CA ALA A 46 20.15 -4.95 17.42
C ALA A 46 19.96 -3.58 16.75
N TRP A 47 18.82 -3.34 16.08
CA TRP A 47 18.47 -2.02 15.53
C TRP A 47 18.33 -0.94 16.62
N GLY A 48 18.09 -1.35 17.87
CA GLY A 48 18.06 -0.47 19.03
C GLY A 48 16.65 -0.09 19.47
N ILE A 49 16.44 -0.04 20.79
CA ILE A 49 15.13 0.21 21.39
C ILE A 49 14.55 1.58 21.02
N GLU A 50 15.41 2.59 20.86
CA GLU A 50 15.00 3.94 20.44
C GLU A 50 14.34 3.91 19.06
N ASN A 51 14.99 3.29 18.07
CA ASN A 51 14.46 3.16 16.72
C ASN A 51 13.17 2.35 16.69
N ILE A 52 13.11 1.26 17.46
CA ILE A 52 11.91 0.44 17.60
C ILE A 52 10.75 1.29 18.12
N ILE A 53 10.90 1.96 19.26
CA ILE A 53 9.84 2.78 19.86
C ILE A 53 9.43 3.92 18.93
N ALA A 54 10.40 4.65 18.37
CA ALA A 54 10.14 5.73 17.42
C ALA A 54 9.33 5.25 16.21
N SER A 55 9.65 4.06 15.67
CA SER A 55 8.90 3.47 14.56
C SER A 55 7.45 3.16 14.93
N LYS A 56 7.19 2.62 16.14
CA LYS A 56 5.82 2.32 16.60
C LYS A 56 5.02 3.60 16.85
N LEU A 57 5.61 4.61 17.48
CA LEU A 57 4.95 5.89 17.73
C LEU A 57 4.58 6.58 16.41
N ARG A 58 5.53 6.61 15.46
CA ARG A 58 5.30 7.15 14.12
C ARG A 58 4.19 6.39 13.39
N ALA A 59 4.24 5.07 13.40
CA ALA A 59 3.19 4.24 12.78
C ALA A 59 1.84 4.43 13.45
N GLY A 60 1.78 4.54 14.78
CA GLY A 60 0.54 4.82 15.51
C GLY A 60 -0.10 6.14 15.09
N GLY A 61 0.71 7.21 15.02
CA GLY A 61 0.26 8.52 14.53
C GLY A 61 -0.25 8.45 13.09
N ILE A 62 0.49 7.81 12.18
CA ILE A 62 0.08 7.64 10.78
C ILE A 62 -1.20 6.79 10.68
N ASN A 63 -1.30 5.69 11.42
CA ASN A 63 -2.47 4.82 11.39
C ASN A 63 -3.74 5.54 11.90
N LEU A 64 -3.59 6.38 12.93
CA LEU A 64 -4.69 7.22 13.41
C LEU A 64 -5.13 8.22 12.33
N LEU A 65 -4.19 8.85 11.64
CA LEU A 65 -4.48 9.72 10.50
C LEU A 65 -5.15 8.93 9.37
N VAL A 66 -4.66 7.75 9.00
CA VAL A 66 -5.24 6.91 7.94
C VAL A 66 -6.67 6.51 8.26
N ILE A 67 -6.97 6.11 9.49
CA ILE A 67 -8.36 5.79 9.89
C ILE A 67 -9.23 7.06 9.84
N THR A 68 -8.72 8.18 10.33
CA THR A 68 -9.47 9.45 10.40
C THR A 68 -9.73 10.05 9.01
N PHE A 69 -8.72 10.12 8.15
CA PHE A 69 -8.81 10.65 6.79
C PHE A 69 -9.42 9.64 5.82
N GLY A 70 -9.00 8.38 5.88
CA GLY A 70 -9.41 7.34 4.96
C GLY A 70 -10.82 6.84 5.21
N ALA A 71 -11.14 6.41 6.44
CA ALA A 71 -12.45 5.84 6.75
C ALA A 71 -13.51 6.91 7.11
N LEU A 72 -13.09 8.07 7.62
CA LEU A 72 -14.00 9.09 8.15
C LEU A 72 -13.89 10.45 7.45
N GLN A 73 -13.02 10.58 6.43
CA GLN A 73 -12.83 11.83 5.68
C GLN A 73 -12.57 13.07 6.56
N VAL A 74 -12.03 12.85 7.77
CA VAL A 74 -11.85 13.83 8.86
C VAL A 74 -13.13 14.42 9.43
N PHE A 75 -14.01 14.97 8.59
CA PHE A 75 -15.18 15.70 9.05
C PHE A 75 -16.26 14.78 9.65
N LEU A 76 -16.28 13.49 9.32
CA LEU A 76 -17.19 12.52 9.96
C LEU A 76 -16.68 12.02 11.31
N ALA A 77 -15.39 12.22 11.61
CA ALA A 77 -14.76 11.71 12.82
C ALA A 77 -15.44 12.14 14.14
N PRO A 78 -15.74 13.44 14.39
CA PRO A 78 -16.42 13.82 15.61
C PRO A 78 -17.79 13.15 15.77
N PHE A 79 -18.55 13.00 14.68
CA PHE A 79 -19.86 12.36 14.71
C PHE A 79 -19.74 10.84 14.92
N ALA A 80 -18.75 10.19 14.32
CA ALA A 80 -18.47 8.79 14.59
C ALA A 80 -18.17 8.56 16.07
N LEU A 81 -17.30 9.38 16.68
CA LEU A 81 -16.95 9.27 18.10
C LEU A 81 -18.18 9.45 19.01
N ILE A 82 -19.01 10.46 18.75
CA ILE A 82 -20.23 10.72 19.52
C ILE A 82 -21.23 9.56 19.36
N GLY A 83 -21.43 9.09 18.12
CA GLY A 83 -22.33 7.99 17.81
C GLY A 83 -21.89 6.67 18.46
N LEU A 84 -20.60 6.36 18.40
CA LEU A 84 -19.99 5.21 19.07
C LEU A 84 -20.12 5.31 20.58
N TRP A 85 -19.79 6.47 21.16
CA TRP A 85 -19.91 6.69 22.60
C TRP A 85 -21.35 6.45 23.06
N GLN A 86 -22.34 7.06 22.40
CA GLN A 86 -23.74 6.88 22.77
C GLN A 86 -24.21 5.43 22.61
N SER A 87 -23.68 4.72 21.62
CA SER A 87 -24.07 3.35 21.28
C SER A 87 -23.21 2.28 21.95
N ARG A 88 -22.26 2.64 22.84
CA ARG A 88 -21.26 1.73 23.42
C ARG A 88 -21.80 0.52 24.21
N ARG A 89 -23.09 0.56 24.57
CA ARG A 89 -23.77 -0.54 25.29
C ARG A 89 -24.57 -1.46 24.36
N ARG A 90 -24.59 -1.19 23.05
CA ARG A 90 -25.25 -2.03 22.04
C ARG A 90 -24.36 -3.23 21.74
N ILE A 91 -24.91 -4.43 21.92
CA ILE A 91 -24.17 -5.68 21.69
C ILE A 91 -23.79 -5.84 20.22
N GLU A 92 -24.57 -5.23 19.32
CA GLU A 92 -24.37 -5.19 17.88
C GLU A 92 -23.05 -4.49 17.50
N LEU A 93 -22.55 -3.59 18.36
CA LEU A 93 -21.27 -2.90 18.16
C LEU A 93 -20.08 -3.61 18.82
N LEU A 94 -20.31 -4.72 19.54
CA LEU A 94 -19.22 -5.47 20.17
C LEU A 94 -18.12 -5.87 19.17
N PRO A 95 -18.43 -6.37 17.95
CA PRO A 95 -17.39 -6.68 16.96
C PRO A 95 -16.56 -5.45 16.59
N PHE A 96 -17.16 -4.26 16.47
CA PHE A 96 -16.43 -3.02 16.22
C PHE A 96 -15.48 -2.68 17.38
N PHE A 97 -15.97 -2.74 18.62
CA PHE A 97 -15.17 -2.40 19.81
C PHE A 97 -14.05 -3.40 20.10
N ILE A 98 -14.12 -4.62 19.55
CA ILE A 98 -13.04 -5.60 19.59
C ILE A 98 -12.10 -5.38 18.40
N TYR A 99 -12.65 -5.34 17.19
CA TYR A 99 -11.86 -5.33 15.97
C TYR A 99 -11.11 -4.01 15.76
N ALA A 100 -11.71 -2.84 16.04
CA ALA A 100 -11.04 -1.56 15.78
C ALA A 100 -9.78 -1.36 16.64
N PRO A 101 -9.79 -1.60 17.97
CA PRO A 101 -8.58 -1.52 18.78
C PRO A 101 -7.55 -2.59 18.41
N LEU A 102 -7.99 -3.84 18.16
CA LEU A 102 -7.09 -4.92 17.75
C LEU A 102 -6.43 -4.61 16.40
N LEU A 103 -7.18 -4.07 15.44
CA LEU A 103 -6.66 -3.65 14.15
C LEU A 103 -5.61 -2.54 14.35
N TYR A 104 -5.94 -1.49 15.11
CA TYR A 104 -5.03 -0.38 15.35
C TYR A 104 -3.73 -0.84 16.03
N LEU A 105 -3.84 -1.69 17.06
CA LEU A 105 -2.69 -2.25 17.77
C LEU A 105 -1.88 -3.19 16.89
N ALA A 106 -2.51 -4.08 16.13
CA ALA A 106 -1.81 -5.01 15.23
C ALA A 106 -1.07 -4.25 14.12
N MET A 107 -1.72 -3.27 13.48
CA MET A 107 -1.10 -2.45 12.44
C MET A 107 0.05 -1.60 13.00
N THR A 108 -0.08 -1.11 14.23
CA THR A 108 0.96 -0.27 14.85
C THR A 108 2.14 -1.09 15.37
N LEU A 109 1.88 -2.19 16.07
CA LEU A 109 2.89 -2.95 16.81
C LEU A 109 3.47 -4.12 16.01
N ALA A 110 2.63 -4.88 15.31
CA ALA A 110 3.04 -6.08 14.58
C ALA A 110 3.43 -5.75 13.13
N PHE A 111 2.60 -4.98 12.44
CA PHE A 111 2.77 -4.65 11.02
C PHE A 111 3.15 -3.18 10.81
N THR A 112 4.09 -2.67 11.62
CA THR A 112 4.49 -1.25 11.68
C THR A 112 4.83 -0.64 10.32
N PHE A 113 5.59 -1.35 9.48
CA PHE A 113 5.99 -0.82 8.17
C PHE A 113 4.95 -1.06 7.07
N PRO A 114 4.31 -2.24 6.97
CA PRO A 114 3.20 -2.42 6.03
C PRO A 114 1.98 -1.53 6.31
N SER A 115 1.72 -1.19 7.58
CA SER A 115 0.54 -0.41 7.98
C SER A 115 0.52 0.99 7.37
N VAL A 116 1.65 1.68 7.39
CA VAL A 116 1.82 3.04 6.86
C VAL A 116 1.86 3.11 5.33
N ARG A 117 1.92 1.96 4.65
CA ARG A 117 1.92 1.83 3.17
C ARG A 117 0.60 1.32 2.60
N GLY A 118 -0.49 1.37 3.38
CA GLY A 118 -1.84 1.10 2.88
C GLY A 118 -2.56 -0.04 3.60
N SER A 119 -1.85 -0.91 4.33
CA SER A 119 -2.49 -2.07 4.99
C SER A 119 -3.55 -1.66 6.02
N THR A 120 -3.33 -0.55 6.73
CA THR A 120 -4.32 0.02 7.66
C THR A 120 -5.57 0.48 6.93
N LEU A 121 -5.42 1.17 5.79
CA LEU A 121 -6.54 1.66 5.00
C LEU A 121 -7.40 0.49 4.50
N HIS A 122 -6.78 -0.52 3.87
CA HIS A 122 -7.48 -1.70 3.37
C HIS A 122 -8.20 -2.46 4.50
N SER A 123 -7.54 -2.63 5.63
CA SER A 123 -8.14 -3.34 6.78
C SER A 123 -9.27 -2.53 7.42
N SER A 124 -9.19 -1.20 7.42
CA SER A 124 -10.23 -0.32 7.96
C SER A 124 -11.57 -0.43 7.22
N ALA A 125 -11.61 -0.99 6.01
CA ALA A 125 -12.85 -1.21 5.26
C ALA A 125 -13.86 -2.07 6.05
N ALA A 126 -13.38 -2.99 6.90
CA ALA A 126 -14.23 -3.79 7.77
C ALA A 126 -14.95 -2.97 8.87
N LEU A 127 -14.52 -1.73 9.13
CA LEU A 127 -15.18 -0.81 10.07
C LEU A 127 -16.38 -0.10 9.44
N LEU A 128 -16.41 0.03 8.11
CA LEU A 128 -17.39 0.85 7.40
C LEU A 128 -18.85 0.48 7.72
N PRO A 129 -19.26 -0.80 7.76
CA PRO A 129 -20.65 -1.16 8.08
C PRO A 129 -21.13 -0.64 9.44
N PHE A 130 -20.23 -0.51 10.42
CA PHE A 130 -20.56 0.07 11.72
C PHE A 130 -20.55 1.59 11.67
N LEU A 131 -19.54 2.18 11.01
CA LEU A 131 -19.37 3.62 10.88
C LEU A 131 -20.56 4.28 10.17
N VAL A 132 -21.09 3.66 9.09
CA VAL A 132 -22.26 4.19 8.36
C VAL A 132 -23.54 4.24 9.21
N VAL A 133 -23.63 3.44 10.27
CA VAL A 133 -24.79 3.44 11.18
C VAL A 133 -24.61 4.45 12.31
N VAL A 134 -23.42 4.53 12.90
CA VAL A 134 -23.17 5.38 14.08
C VAL A 134 -22.97 6.85 13.73
N VAL A 135 -22.44 7.17 12.55
CA VAL A 135 -22.21 8.56 12.12
C VAL A 135 -23.52 9.36 12.04
N PRO A 136 -24.60 8.91 11.37
CA PRO A 136 -25.89 9.60 11.39
C PRO A 136 -26.43 9.82 12.80
N ARG A 137 -26.25 8.83 13.70
CA ARG A 137 -26.66 8.97 15.11
C ARG A 137 -25.87 10.06 15.83
N GLY A 138 -24.56 10.17 15.56
CA GLY A 138 -23.73 11.26 16.07
C GLY A 138 -24.18 12.64 15.59
N ILE A 139 -24.53 12.76 14.30
CA ILE A 139 -25.09 14.00 13.72
C ILE A 139 -26.36 14.40 14.45
N ASP A 140 -27.28 13.46 14.68
CA ASP A 140 -28.54 13.73 15.39
C ASP A 140 -28.33 14.27 16.80
N LEU A 141 -27.43 13.63 17.55
CA LEU A 141 -27.11 14.03 18.91
C LEU A 141 -26.50 15.44 18.96
N CYS A 142 -25.65 15.77 17.99
CA CYS A 142 -25.13 17.12 17.83
C CYS A 142 -26.24 18.12 17.54
N VAL A 143 -27.13 17.82 16.59
CA VAL A 143 -28.26 18.71 16.24
C VAL A 143 -29.20 18.92 17.43
N GLU A 144 -29.58 17.86 18.13
CA GLU A 144 -30.40 17.94 19.35
C GLU A 144 -29.71 18.80 20.43
N TRP A 145 -28.40 18.61 20.64
CA TRP A 145 -27.62 19.38 21.61
C TRP A 145 -27.55 20.88 21.27
N ILE A 146 -27.45 21.23 19.98
CA ILE A 146 -27.49 22.62 19.51
C ILE A 146 -28.90 23.19 19.65
N ALA A 147 -29.94 22.46 19.27
CA ALA A 147 -31.32 22.94 19.33
C ALA A 147 -31.77 23.24 20.77
N ARG A 148 -31.28 22.51 21.78
CA ARG A 148 -31.48 22.85 23.20
C ARG A 148 -30.93 24.22 23.59
N ARG A 149 -29.89 24.70 22.90
CA ARG A 149 -29.26 26.03 23.11
C ARG A 149 -29.80 27.10 22.17
N ARG A 150 -30.36 26.71 21.02
CA ARG A 150 -30.95 27.60 20.02
C ARG A 150 -32.40 27.21 19.77
N ARG A 151 -33.31 27.78 20.57
CA ARG A 151 -34.75 27.46 20.55
C ARG A 151 -35.45 27.69 19.19
N THR A 152 -34.85 28.46 18.29
CA THR A 152 -35.38 28.71 16.94
C THR A 152 -35.10 27.58 15.95
N TRP A 153 -34.30 26.58 16.30
CA TRP A 153 -33.97 25.48 15.40
C TRP A 153 -35.09 24.43 15.36
N ASN A 154 -35.58 24.14 14.15
CA ASN A 154 -36.39 22.96 13.90
C ASN A 154 -35.48 21.72 13.82
N VAL A 155 -35.53 20.86 14.83
CA VAL A 155 -34.67 19.67 14.97
C VAL A 155 -34.78 18.73 13.77
N VAL A 156 -36.00 18.44 13.32
CA VAL A 156 -36.26 17.49 12.24
C VAL A 156 -35.68 18.00 10.92
N GLN A 157 -35.90 19.28 10.62
CA GLN A 157 -35.34 19.93 9.43
C GLN A 157 -33.81 19.98 9.50
N ALA A 158 -33.25 20.43 10.64
CA ALA A 158 -31.81 20.54 10.81
C ALA A 158 -31.11 19.18 10.67
N ALA A 159 -31.64 18.13 11.32
CA ALA A 159 -31.09 16.78 11.21
C ALA A 159 -31.11 16.28 9.76
N ARG A 160 -32.22 16.49 9.03
CA ARG A 160 -32.31 16.13 7.60
C ARG A 160 -31.26 16.88 6.77
N VAL A 161 -31.13 18.18 6.95
CA VAL A 161 -30.17 19.02 6.20
C VAL A 161 -28.73 18.58 6.48
N PHE A 162 -28.34 18.40 7.75
CA PHE A 162 -26.97 17.99 8.07
C PHE A 162 -26.65 16.57 7.61
N ARG A 163 -27.58 15.60 7.77
CA ARG A 163 -27.37 14.24 7.26
C ARG A 163 -27.16 14.23 5.75
N ILE A 164 -28.06 14.86 4.99
CA ILE A 164 -27.97 14.93 3.52
C ILE A 164 -26.70 15.69 3.12
N GLY A 165 -26.42 16.82 3.77
CA GLY A 165 -25.25 17.64 3.49
C GLY A 165 -23.93 16.91 3.71
N PHE A 166 -23.78 16.18 4.82
CA PHE A 166 -22.58 15.39 5.09
C PHE A 166 -22.43 14.19 4.16
N VAL A 167 -23.52 13.52 3.76
CA VAL A 167 -23.47 12.46 2.74
C VAL A 167 -23.07 13.03 1.38
N ALA A 168 -23.67 14.15 0.98
CA ALA A 168 -23.31 14.84 -0.27
C ALA A 168 -21.85 15.29 -0.27
N LEU A 169 -21.37 15.85 0.84
CA LEU A 169 -19.96 16.22 1.01
C LEU A 169 -19.04 15.00 0.94
N ALA A 170 -19.44 13.87 1.53
CA ALA A 170 -18.67 12.65 1.51
C ALA A 170 -18.51 12.09 0.09
N ILE A 171 -19.61 12.06 -0.66
CA ILE A 171 -19.64 11.65 -2.08
C ILE A 171 -18.81 12.63 -2.91
N PHE A 172 -19.00 13.93 -2.73
CA PHE A 172 -18.23 14.95 -3.43
C PHE A 172 -16.73 14.78 -3.21
N LEU A 173 -16.29 14.64 -1.96
CA LEU A 173 -14.86 14.48 -1.65
C LEU A 173 -14.31 13.17 -2.20
N ALA A 174 -15.09 12.08 -2.17
CA ALA A 174 -14.69 10.81 -2.76
C ALA A 174 -14.50 10.92 -4.28
N ILE A 175 -15.46 11.54 -4.98
CA ILE A 175 -15.38 11.79 -6.43
C ILE A 175 -14.22 12.72 -6.75
N TYR A 176 -14.01 13.78 -5.96
CA TYR A 176 -12.93 14.74 -6.16
C TYR A 176 -11.55 14.10 -6.01
N LEU A 177 -11.34 13.32 -4.94
CA LEU A 177 -10.08 12.59 -4.73
C LEU A 177 -9.86 11.50 -5.77
N TYR A 178 -10.92 10.80 -6.18
CA TYR A 178 -10.85 9.86 -7.29
C TYR A 178 -10.42 10.58 -8.57
N ALA A 179 -11.07 11.69 -8.93
CA ALA A 179 -10.75 12.44 -10.13
C ALA A 179 -9.29 12.95 -10.13
N LEU A 180 -8.78 13.41 -8.98
CA LEU A 180 -7.37 13.79 -8.82
C LEU A 180 -6.40 12.60 -8.96
N GLY A 181 -6.79 11.41 -8.51
CA GLY A 181 -5.96 10.21 -8.60
C GLY A 181 -5.99 9.54 -9.97
N VAL A 182 -7.05 9.75 -10.76
CA VAL A 182 -7.26 9.11 -12.07
C VAL A 182 -6.86 10.03 -13.21
N PHE A 183 -7.25 11.31 -13.15
CA PHE A 183 -7.13 12.24 -14.25
C PHE A 183 -6.10 13.34 -13.93
N PRO A 184 -5.28 13.76 -14.92
CA PRO A 184 -4.40 14.91 -14.76
C PRO A 184 -5.22 16.21 -14.72
N ILE A 185 -5.71 16.59 -13.55
CA ILE A 185 -6.36 17.89 -13.34
C ILE A 185 -5.27 18.97 -13.39
N GLY A 186 -5.11 19.65 -14.53
CA GLY A 186 -4.14 20.75 -14.68
C GLY A 186 -3.22 20.70 -15.92
N GLY A 187 -3.46 19.82 -16.89
CA GLY A 187 -2.77 19.87 -18.19
C GLY A 187 -1.58 18.91 -18.30
N GLY A 188 -1.89 17.63 -18.44
CA GLY A 188 -1.03 16.63 -19.08
C GLY A 188 -1.76 16.08 -20.30
N SER A 189 -1.08 15.96 -21.43
CA SER A 189 -1.65 15.63 -22.74
C SER A 189 -2.02 14.15 -22.93
N SER A 190 -2.28 13.40 -21.87
CA SER A 190 -2.62 11.99 -21.95
C SER A 190 -4.08 11.75 -21.56
N ASP A 191 -4.89 11.24 -22.49
CA ASP A 191 -6.20 10.64 -22.22
C ASP A 191 -6.11 9.34 -21.37
N ILE A 192 -4.90 8.97 -20.98
CA ILE A 192 -4.58 7.76 -20.22
C ILE A 192 -4.74 8.07 -18.73
N PRO A 193 -5.52 7.25 -17.97
CA PRO A 193 -5.56 7.33 -16.52
C PRO A 193 -4.15 7.31 -15.91
N LEU A 194 -3.89 8.15 -14.90
CA LEU A 194 -2.56 8.30 -14.30
C LEU A 194 -1.94 6.97 -13.82
N TRP A 195 -2.76 6.04 -13.35
CA TRP A 195 -2.29 4.72 -12.92
C TRP A 195 -1.83 3.83 -14.09
N ASN A 196 -2.36 4.04 -15.31
CA ASN A 196 -1.99 3.30 -16.52
C ASN A 196 -0.71 3.87 -17.15
N LEU A 197 -0.28 5.07 -16.78
CA LEU A 197 0.96 5.66 -17.29
C LEU A 197 2.19 4.82 -16.95
N ARG A 198 2.13 4.04 -15.86
CA ARG A 198 3.21 3.14 -15.40
C ARG A 198 3.32 1.85 -16.22
N ASP A 199 2.30 1.52 -17.01
CA ASP A 199 2.29 0.31 -17.84
C ASP A 199 2.91 0.57 -19.22
N ILE A 200 3.12 1.84 -19.59
CA ILE A 200 3.61 2.25 -20.91
C ILE A 200 5.04 1.71 -21.11
N GLU A 201 5.94 1.96 -20.15
CA GLU A 201 7.32 1.46 -20.24
C GLU A 201 7.36 -0.07 -20.29
N TYR A 202 6.48 -0.75 -19.55
CA TYR A 202 6.43 -2.21 -19.53
C TYR A 202 5.97 -2.80 -20.86
N ALA A 203 5.00 -2.17 -21.53
CA ALA A 203 4.58 -2.57 -22.86
C ALA A 203 5.70 -2.40 -23.90
N GLU A 204 6.45 -1.30 -23.82
CA GLU A 204 7.58 -1.04 -24.71
C GLU A 204 8.74 -2.02 -24.49
N ILE A 205 9.12 -2.25 -23.23
CA ILE A 205 10.16 -3.20 -22.86
C ILE A 205 9.77 -4.62 -23.29
N ALA A 206 8.52 -5.03 -23.06
CA ALA A 206 8.03 -6.36 -23.48
C ALA A 206 8.13 -6.55 -25.00
N ARG A 207 7.68 -5.56 -25.80
CA ARG A 207 7.82 -5.60 -27.26
C ARG A 207 9.27 -5.69 -27.71
N TRP A 208 10.17 -4.98 -27.05
CA TRP A 208 11.60 -5.08 -27.34
C TRP A 208 12.14 -6.48 -27.03
N LEU A 209 11.76 -7.07 -25.88
CA LEU A 209 12.16 -8.42 -25.49
C LEU A 209 11.59 -9.48 -26.45
N ASP A 210 10.40 -9.28 -27.01
CA ASP A 210 9.81 -10.18 -28.03
C ASP A 210 10.65 -10.28 -29.31
N GLN A 211 11.40 -9.22 -29.62
CA GLN A 211 12.24 -9.16 -30.80
C GLN A 211 13.70 -9.54 -30.50
N ASN A 212 14.17 -9.36 -29.27
CA ASN A 212 15.60 -9.40 -28.93
C ASN A 212 15.98 -10.43 -27.86
N ALA A 213 15.01 -11.07 -27.19
CA ALA A 213 15.23 -12.00 -26.09
C ALA A 213 14.49 -13.34 -26.30
N ARG A 214 14.88 -14.38 -25.56
CA ARG A 214 14.17 -15.66 -25.60
C ARG A 214 12.85 -15.53 -24.84
N PRO A 215 11.77 -16.22 -25.23
CA PRO A 215 10.48 -16.16 -24.53
C PRO A 215 10.56 -16.52 -23.04
N ASP A 216 11.46 -17.44 -22.67
CA ASP A 216 11.63 -17.93 -21.29
C ASP A 216 12.61 -17.09 -20.45
N ASP A 217 13.25 -16.06 -21.02
CA ASP A 217 14.14 -15.18 -20.26
C ASP A 217 13.35 -14.43 -19.17
N ILE A 218 13.85 -14.46 -17.93
CA ILE A 218 13.19 -13.85 -16.77
C ILE A 218 13.73 -12.43 -16.53
N VAL A 219 12.83 -11.51 -16.19
CA VAL A 219 13.12 -10.10 -15.97
C VAL A 219 13.04 -9.71 -14.48
N LEU A 220 14.06 -9.05 -13.97
CA LEU A 220 14.05 -8.35 -12.69
C LEU A 220 13.37 -6.98 -12.85
N THR A 221 12.29 -6.74 -12.14
CA THR A 221 11.53 -5.47 -12.17
C THR A 221 10.96 -5.14 -10.79
N VAL A 222 10.58 -3.89 -10.54
CA VAL A 222 9.98 -3.47 -9.26
C VAL A 222 8.53 -3.93 -9.11
N ASP A 223 7.82 -4.16 -10.22
CA ASP A 223 6.43 -4.62 -10.22
C ASP A 223 6.24 -5.81 -11.18
N PRO A 224 6.60 -7.04 -10.74
CA PRO A 224 6.45 -8.24 -11.56
C PRO A 224 5.01 -8.52 -12.02
N PRO A 225 3.97 -8.37 -11.16
CA PRO A 225 2.58 -8.51 -11.58
C PRO A 225 2.18 -7.60 -12.73
N ALA A 226 2.51 -6.29 -12.66
CA ALA A 226 2.19 -5.36 -13.73
C ALA A 226 2.92 -5.71 -15.03
N PHE A 227 4.22 -6.04 -14.94
CA PHE A 227 5.01 -6.45 -16.10
C PHE A 227 4.44 -7.71 -16.79
N TYR A 228 4.00 -8.69 -16.00
CA TYR A 228 3.36 -9.89 -16.54
C TYR A 228 1.98 -9.60 -17.14
N ASN A 229 1.19 -8.73 -16.51
CA ASN A 229 -0.14 -8.35 -17.00
C ASN A 229 -0.07 -7.70 -18.40
N VAL A 230 0.96 -6.89 -18.63
CA VAL A 230 1.13 -6.13 -19.88
C VAL A 230 1.85 -6.95 -20.96
N GLY A 231 2.94 -7.65 -20.60
CA GLY A 231 3.83 -8.29 -21.58
C GLY A 231 3.80 -9.82 -21.58
N HIS A 232 3.10 -10.46 -20.64
CA HIS A 232 3.12 -11.92 -20.42
C HIS A 232 4.52 -12.54 -20.26
N ARG A 233 5.51 -11.71 -19.91
CA ARG A 233 6.89 -12.12 -19.66
C ARG A 233 7.08 -12.48 -18.19
N ARG A 234 7.81 -13.57 -17.93
CA ARG A 234 8.14 -13.98 -16.56
C ARG A 234 9.05 -12.95 -15.91
N SER A 235 8.72 -12.60 -14.68
CA SER A 235 9.46 -11.60 -13.93
C SER A 235 9.53 -11.93 -12.45
N ILE A 236 10.57 -11.42 -11.80
CA ILE A 236 10.74 -11.46 -10.35
C ILE A 236 11.08 -10.07 -9.82
N VAL A 237 10.84 -9.86 -8.53
CA VAL A 237 11.09 -8.55 -7.89
C VAL A 237 12.59 -8.29 -7.77
N ILE A 238 13.02 -7.04 -7.95
CA ILE A 238 14.39 -6.62 -7.67
C ILE A 238 14.63 -6.68 -6.15
N PRO A 239 15.59 -7.48 -5.66
CA PRO A 239 15.95 -7.51 -4.24
C PRO A 239 16.38 -6.14 -3.69
N THR A 240 16.03 -5.85 -2.44
CA THR A 240 16.31 -4.55 -1.79
C THR A 240 17.52 -4.55 -0.87
N ASP A 241 18.11 -5.72 -0.60
CA ASP A 241 19.20 -5.93 0.35
C ASP A 241 20.61 -5.72 -0.20
N GLY A 242 20.73 -5.39 -1.48
CA GLY A 242 21.99 -4.94 -2.07
C GLY A 242 22.21 -5.42 -3.51
N ILE A 243 23.25 -4.89 -4.16
CA ILE A 243 23.62 -5.29 -5.53
C ILE A 243 23.97 -6.78 -5.60
N GLU A 244 24.67 -7.30 -4.60
CA GLU A 244 25.00 -8.73 -4.53
C GLU A 244 23.75 -9.61 -4.52
N ALA A 245 22.73 -9.24 -3.74
CA ALA A 245 21.48 -9.99 -3.68
C ALA A 245 20.73 -10.02 -5.03
N ILE A 246 20.84 -8.96 -5.84
CA ILE A 246 20.32 -8.92 -7.21
C ILE A 246 21.00 -10.01 -8.06
N PHE A 247 22.33 -10.12 -8.01
CA PHE A 247 23.07 -11.14 -8.75
C PHE A 247 22.81 -12.57 -8.22
N VAL A 248 22.69 -12.75 -6.90
CA VAL A 248 22.33 -14.06 -6.32
C VAL A 248 20.94 -14.49 -6.75
N ALA A 249 19.95 -13.58 -6.74
CA ALA A 249 18.62 -13.85 -7.26
C ALA A 249 18.65 -14.13 -8.76
N ALA A 250 19.45 -13.36 -9.51
CA ALA A 250 19.60 -13.53 -10.94
C ALA A 250 20.14 -14.91 -11.31
N GLN A 251 21.17 -15.36 -10.61
CA GLN A 251 21.76 -16.68 -10.81
C GLN A 251 20.77 -17.79 -10.44
N LYS A 252 20.13 -17.70 -9.27
CA LYS A 252 19.23 -18.74 -8.77
C LYS A 252 17.97 -18.92 -9.62
N TYR A 253 17.42 -17.84 -10.15
CA TYR A 253 16.23 -17.88 -10.99
C TYR A 253 16.54 -17.79 -12.49
N ASN A 254 17.81 -17.80 -12.89
CA ASN A 254 18.25 -17.65 -14.28
C ASN A 254 17.61 -16.41 -14.95
N THR A 255 17.63 -15.28 -14.25
CA THR A 255 17.16 -14.01 -14.82
C THR A 255 18.21 -13.46 -15.76
N ARG A 256 17.76 -12.82 -16.83
CA ARG A 256 18.64 -12.29 -17.86
C ARG A 256 18.60 -10.78 -17.97
N TYR A 257 17.48 -10.16 -17.60
CA TYR A 257 17.30 -8.73 -17.76
C TYR A 257 16.93 -8.06 -16.44
N LEU A 258 17.35 -6.81 -16.27
CA LEU A 258 16.97 -5.94 -15.18
C LEU A 258 16.39 -4.64 -15.75
N VAL A 259 15.20 -4.28 -15.31
CA VAL A 259 14.55 -3.00 -15.62
C VAL A 259 14.86 -2.01 -14.51
N LEU A 260 15.63 -0.97 -14.84
CA LEU A 260 15.95 0.12 -13.93
C LEU A 260 15.06 1.33 -14.24
N GLN A 261 14.11 1.60 -13.36
CA GLN A 261 13.12 2.68 -13.49
C GLN A 261 13.14 3.60 -12.26
N PHE A 262 12.37 4.70 -12.28
CA PHE A 262 12.37 5.69 -11.20
C PHE A 262 12.13 5.10 -9.78
N ASP A 263 11.23 4.12 -9.65
CA ASP A 263 10.87 3.46 -8.38
C ASP A 263 11.86 2.36 -7.93
N HIS A 264 13.09 2.35 -8.44
CA HIS A 264 14.10 1.33 -8.12
C HIS A 264 14.48 1.28 -6.63
N PRO A 265 14.93 0.11 -6.13
CA PRO A 265 15.49 -0.01 -4.78
C PRO A 265 16.68 0.91 -4.53
N THR A 266 16.79 1.43 -3.30
CA THR A 266 17.86 2.33 -2.84
C THR A 266 19.29 1.94 -3.27
N PRO A 267 19.71 0.65 -3.25
CA PRO A 267 21.04 0.26 -3.72
C PRO A 267 21.36 0.62 -5.18
N LEU A 268 20.35 0.82 -6.03
CA LEU A 268 20.51 1.17 -7.44
C LEU A 268 20.49 2.69 -7.71
N ASN A 269 20.40 3.53 -6.67
CA ASN A 269 20.33 4.99 -6.79
C ASN A 269 21.46 5.60 -7.64
N ASP A 270 22.69 5.20 -7.38
CA ASP A 270 23.85 5.75 -8.09
C ASP A 270 23.97 5.20 -9.51
N LEU A 271 23.47 3.98 -9.77
CA LEU A 271 23.35 3.45 -11.14
C LEU A 271 22.31 4.24 -11.94
N TYR A 272 21.14 4.50 -11.35
CA TYR A 272 20.07 5.27 -12.00
C TYR A 272 20.47 6.72 -12.29
N ARG A 273 21.28 7.31 -11.41
CA ARG A 273 21.85 8.66 -11.59
C ARG A 273 23.08 8.69 -12.50
N GLU A 274 23.43 7.57 -13.13
CA GLU A 274 24.60 7.40 -14.00
C GLU A 274 25.93 7.81 -13.33
N ARG A 275 26.03 7.67 -12.00
CA ARG A 275 27.24 8.00 -11.22
C ARG A 275 28.21 6.84 -11.13
N VAL A 276 27.71 5.62 -11.27
CA VAL A 276 28.49 4.39 -11.22
C VAL A 276 28.03 3.44 -12.32
N THR A 277 28.96 2.59 -12.77
CA THR A 277 28.62 1.38 -13.52
C THR A 277 28.76 0.18 -12.59
N ILE A 278 27.95 -0.85 -12.81
CA ILE A 278 28.01 -2.09 -12.03
C ILE A 278 28.56 -3.18 -12.94
N PRO A 279 29.74 -3.76 -12.64
CA PRO A 279 30.24 -4.91 -13.37
C PRO A 279 29.20 -6.03 -13.39
N GLY A 280 28.98 -6.61 -14.57
CA GLY A 280 27.95 -7.63 -14.77
C GLY A 280 26.57 -7.08 -15.15
N LEU A 281 26.36 -5.76 -15.21
CA LEU A 281 25.19 -5.15 -15.85
C LEU A 281 25.61 -4.44 -17.14
N THR A 282 25.08 -4.89 -18.27
CA THR A 282 25.33 -4.30 -19.58
C THR A 282 24.07 -3.62 -20.09
N ARG A 283 24.12 -2.30 -20.34
CA ARG A 283 22.99 -1.54 -20.88
C ARG A 283 22.68 -2.01 -22.30
N VAL A 284 21.45 -2.43 -22.57
CA VAL A 284 21.03 -2.99 -23.88
C VAL A 284 19.95 -2.17 -24.56
N ALA A 285 19.12 -1.44 -23.81
CA ALA A 285 18.10 -0.55 -24.37
C ALA A 285 17.69 0.54 -23.37
N ASP A 286 17.09 1.60 -23.91
CA ASP A 286 16.58 2.74 -23.16
C ASP A 286 15.16 3.08 -23.58
N PHE A 287 14.37 3.45 -22.58
CA PHE A 287 12.95 3.75 -22.68
C PHE A 287 12.64 4.98 -21.84
N ARG A 288 11.38 5.41 -21.86
CA ARG A 288 10.86 6.42 -20.94
C ARG A 288 9.59 5.92 -20.27
N ASP A 289 9.43 6.27 -18.99
CA ASP A 289 8.16 6.03 -18.30
C ASP A 289 7.06 6.98 -18.81
N GLY A 290 5.81 6.76 -18.40
CA GLY A 290 4.69 7.64 -18.77
C GLY A 290 4.82 9.10 -18.30
N ASN A 291 5.80 9.42 -17.44
CA ASN A 291 6.15 10.79 -17.02
C ASN A 291 7.40 11.34 -17.75
N GLY A 292 7.91 10.63 -18.75
CA GLY A 292 9.10 11.01 -19.52
C GLY A 292 10.43 10.79 -18.80
N ARG A 293 10.46 10.10 -17.65
CA ARG A 293 11.69 9.80 -16.89
C ARG A 293 12.45 8.64 -17.54
N PRO A 294 13.78 8.60 -17.41
CA PRO A 294 14.58 7.54 -18.02
C PRO A 294 14.25 6.16 -17.42
N VAL A 295 14.16 5.16 -18.28
CA VAL A 295 14.08 3.74 -17.91
C VAL A 295 15.14 2.99 -18.70
N THR A 296 16.02 2.25 -18.03
CA THR A 296 17.14 1.55 -18.67
C THR A 296 16.97 0.05 -18.51
N LEU A 297 17.12 -0.69 -19.60
CA LEU A 297 17.16 -2.14 -19.61
C LEU A 297 18.61 -2.61 -19.62
N PHE A 298 18.97 -3.44 -18.64
CA PHE A 298 20.26 -4.08 -18.53
C PHE A 298 20.16 -5.57 -18.80
N GLU A 299 21.14 -6.14 -19.50
CA GLU A 299 21.42 -7.57 -19.48
C GLU A 299 22.32 -7.89 -18.27
N VAL A 300 21.94 -8.91 -17.52
CA VAL A 300 22.65 -9.39 -16.33
C VAL A 300 23.60 -10.50 -16.76
N ALA A 301 24.89 -10.33 -16.44
CA ALA A 301 25.92 -11.33 -16.70
C ALA A 301 25.65 -12.61 -15.91
N ARG A 302 25.99 -13.74 -16.53
CA ARG A 302 25.83 -15.08 -15.96
C ARG A 302 27.07 -15.54 -15.21
#